data_AF-A0A1J4VFK2-F1
#
_entry.id   AF-A0A1J4VFK2-F1
#
_cell.length_a   1.000
_cell.length_b   1.000
_cell.length_c   1.000
_cell.angle_alpha   90.00
_cell.angle_beta   90.00
_cell.angle_gamma   90.00
#
_symmetry.space_group_name_H-M   'P 1'
#
loop_
_entity.id
_entity.type
_entity.pdbx_description
1 polymer ?
#
loop_
_entity_poly.entity_id
_entity_poly.type
_entity_poly.pdbx_seq_one_letter_code
_entity_poly.pdbx_strand_id
1 'polypeptide(L)'
;MNKKFSVKMAIVGTLASAMSPFIALAQAGAPPAGVTDVESLFSYIHAFFNSSIPILISMAVLYFVWSVFRYVGAGDNPEKRAEGAKLMVYAVVSIFVMVSVWGLVNILVNTFGLSNVIPPFPKVPTIP
;
A
#
# COMPACT_ATOMS: atom_id res chain seq x y z
N MET A 1 42.09 10.36 -19.54
CA MET A 1 40.92 9.51 -19.21
C MET A 1 40.40 9.93 -17.83
N ASN A 2 39.22 10.58 -17.77
CA ASN A 2 38.82 11.39 -16.61
C ASN A 2 38.30 10.55 -15.42
N LYS A 3 39.11 10.40 -14.36
CA LYS A 3 38.77 9.71 -13.10
C LYS A 3 37.44 10.18 -12.45
N LYS A 4 37.00 11.41 -12.74
CA LYS A 4 35.72 11.98 -12.26
C LYS A 4 34.49 11.27 -12.82
N PHE A 5 34.59 10.58 -13.97
CA PHE A 5 33.48 9.86 -14.58
C PHE A 5 33.24 8.49 -13.92
N SER A 6 34.32 7.79 -13.56
CA SER A 6 34.27 6.46 -12.93
C SER A 6 33.69 6.52 -11.50
N VAL A 7 33.98 7.58 -10.75
CA VAL A 7 33.46 7.78 -9.38
C VAL A 7 31.94 8.07 -9.38
N LYS A 8 31.43 8.86 -10.34
CA LYS A 8 30.00 9.14 -10.45
C LYS A 8 29.17 7.88 -10.75
N MET A 9 29.72 6.97 -11.56
CA MET A 9 29.07 5.70 -11.90
C MET A 9 29.07 4.72 -10.73
N ALA A 10 30.12 4.71 -9.90
CA ALA A 10 30.14 3.94 -8.65
C ALA A 10 29.09 4.45 -7.64
N ILE A 11 28.92 5.76 -7.51
CA ILE A 11 27.90 6.35 -6.62
C ILE A 11 26.48 6.00 -7.11
N VAL A 12 26.23 6.04 -8.42
CA VAL A 12 24.95 5.61 -9.00
C VAL A 12 24.71 4.12 -8.80
N GLY A 13 25.75 3.28 -8.90
CA GLY A 13 25.65 1.83 -8.64
C GLY A 13 25.30 1.49 -7.19
N THR A 14 25.91 2.19 -6.21
CA THR A 14 25.61 1.99 -4.78
C THR A 14 24.23 2.57 -4.40
N LEU A 15 23.81 3.65 -5.06
CA LEU A 15 22.46 4.19 -4.87
C LEU A 15 21.39 3.25 -5.45
N ALA A 16 21.65 2.64 -6.61
CA ALA A 16 20.75 1.66 -7.22
C ALA A 16 20.60 0.39 -6.38
N SER A 17 21.67 -0.08 -5.71
CA SER A 17 21.57 -1.22 -4.79
C SER A 17 20.85 -0.88 -3.49
N ALA A 18 21.03 0.35 -2.96
CA ALA A 18 20.25 0.83 -1.82
C ALA A 18 18.76 1.06 -2.15
N MET A 19 18.44 1.34 -3.42
CA MET A 19 17.07 1.52 -3.92
C MET A 19 16.43 0.22 -4.45
N SER A 20 17.24 -0.84 -4.66
CA SER A 20 16.76 -2.17 -5.06
C SER A 20 15.67 -2.75 -4.17
N PRO A 21 15.69 -2.62 -2.82
CA PRO A 21 14.57 -3.10 -2.01
C PRO A 21 13.27 -2.33 -2.29
N PHE A 22 13.34 -1.03 -2.58
CA PHE A 22 12.16 -0.21 -2.89
C PHE A 22 11.60 -0.52 -4.29
N ILE A 23 12.46 -0.81 -5.27
CA ILE A 23 12.04 -1.21 -6.63
C ILE A 23 11.52 -2.66 -6.63
N ALA A 24 12.14 -3.57 -5.87
CA ALA A 24 11.67 -4.93 -5.69
C ALA A 24 10.28 -4.97 -5.02
N LEU A 25 10.02 -4.08 -4.06
CA LEU A 25 8.69 -3.90 -3.48
C LEU A 25 7.66 -3.33 -4.47
N ALA A 26 8.10 -2.62 -5.53
CA ALA A 26 7.23 -2.14 -6.61
C ALA A 26 6.95 -3.21 -7.69
N GLN A 27 7.88 -4.14 -7.92
CA GLN A 27 7.69 -5.24 -8.88
C GLN A 27 6.87 -6.42 -8.33
N ALA A 28 6.65 -6.49 -7.02
CA ALA A 28 5.80 -7.50 -6.40
C ALA A 28 4.31 -7.45 -6.84
N GLY A 29 3.92 -6.48 -7.66
CA GLY A 29 2.59 -6.36 -8.26
C GLY A 29 2.56 -6.43 -9.79
N ALA A 30 3.64 -6.85 -10.46
CA ALA A 30 3.66 -6.96 -11.92
C ALA A 30 2.69 -8.08 -12.41
N PRO A 31 1.80 -7.80 -13.37
CA PRO A 31 0.81 -8.77 -13.83
C PRO A 31 1.46 -9.91 -14.64
N PRO A 32 0.89 -11.13 -14.62
CA PRO A 32 1.25 -12.17 -15.57
C PRO A 32 0.97 -11.66 -16.99
N ALA A 33 1.86 -11.98 -17.93
CA ALA A 33 1.69 -11.65 -19.33
C ALA A 33 0.37 -12.20 -19.87
N GLY A 34 -0.48 -11.31 -20.42
CA GLY A 34 -1.71 -11.66 -21.14
C GLY A 34 -2.99 -11.49 -20.33
N VAL A 35 -3.69 -10.37 -20.53
CA VAL A 35 -5.07 -10.20 -20.08
C VAL A 35 -5.98 -10.72 -21.18
N THR A 36 -6.21 -12.04 -21.21
CA THR A 36 -7.12 -12.68 -22.19
C THR A 36 -8.47 -13.07 -21.61
N ASP A 37 -8.63 -13.02 -20.28
CA ASP A 37 -9.76 -13.62 -19.56
C ASP A 37 -10.32 -12.70 -18.46
N VAL A 38 -11.60 -12.85 -18.12
CA VAL A 38 -12.25 -12.15 -16.99
C VAL A 38 -11.54 -12.39 -15.65
N GLU A 39 -10.85 -13.52 -15.53
CA GLU A 39 -10.00 -13.87 -14.39
C GLU A 39 -8.80 -12.92 -14.27
N SER A 40 -8.15 -12.59 -15.38
CA SER A 40 -7.02 -11.66 -15.39
C SER A 40 -7.43 -10.24 -15.00
N LEU A 41 -8.66 -9.82 -15.35
CA LEU A 41 -9.24 -8.56 -14.88
C LEU A 41 -9.52 -8.57 -13.38
N PHE A 42 -10.11 -9.66 -12.86
CA PHE A 42 -10.38 -9.79 -11.43
C PHE A 42 -9.08 -9.84 -10.60
N SER A 43 -8.10 -10.62 -11.06
CA SER A 43 -6.77 -10.67 -10.45
C SER A 43 -6.05 -9.33 -10.51
N TYR A 44 -6.18 -8.58 -11.61
CA TYR A 44 -5.60 -7.24 -11.74
C TYR A 44 -6.22 -6.25 -10.74
N ILE A 45 -7.55 -6.25 -10.62
CA ILE A 45 -8.26 -5.42 -9.64
C ILE A 45 -7.82 -5.79 -8.22
N HIS A 46 -7.77 -7.08 -7.89
CA HIS A 46 -7.33 -7.54 -6.57
C HIS A 46 -5.88 -7.14 -6.27
N ALA A 47 -4.96 -7.30 -7.22
CA ALA A 47 -3.56 -6.88 -7.09
C ALA A 47 -3.43 -5.35 -6.91
N PHE A 48 -4.24 -4.57 -7.63
CA PHE A 48 -4.28 -3.12 -7.52
C PHE A 48 -4.70 -2.66 -6.10
N PHE A 49 -5.77 -3.24 -5.56
CA PHE A 49 -6.21 -2.95 -4.20
C PHE A 49 -5.14 -3.37 -3.18
N ASN A 50 -4.59 -4.58 -3.28
CA ASN A 50 -3.58 -5.07 -2.33
C ASN A 50 -2.31 -4.19 -2.32
N SER A 51 -1.88 -3.70 -3.48
CA SER A 51 -0.73 -2.77 -3.60
C SER A 51 -1.02 -1.37 -3.03
N SER A 52 -2.28 -0.93 -3.09
CA SER A 52 -2.68 0.40 -2.61
C SER A 52 -2.74 0.50 -1.07
N ILE A 53 -3.05 -0.60 -0.37
CA ILE A 53 -3.17 -0.64 1.09
C ILE A 53 -1.91 -0.15 1.83
N PRO A 54 -0.69 -0.67 1.57
CA PRO A 54 0.50 -0.21 2.29
C PRO A 54 0.79 1.29 2.08
N ILE A 55 0.43 1.85 0.92
CA ILE A 55 0.55 3.29 0.64
C ILE A 55 -0.42 4.10 1.51
N LEU A 56 -1.68 3.67 1.61
CA LEU A 56 -2.70 4.31 2.43
C LEU A 56 -2.34 4.26 3.93
N ILE A 57 -1.84 3.11 4.41
CA ILE A 57 -1.39 2.97 5.81
C ILE A 57 -0.22 3.91 6.10
N SER A 58 0.77 3.97 5.21
CA SER A 58 1.91 4.88 5.37
C SER A 58 1.46 6.33 5.48
N MET A 59 0.53 6.75 4.61
CA MET A 59 -0.03 8.10 4.63
C MET A 59 -0.87 8.35 5.91
N ALA A 60 -1.68 7.37 6.33
CA ALA A 60 -2.50 7.47 7.53
C ALA A 60 -1.66 7.66 8.80
N VAL A 61 -0.53 6.96 8.93
CA VAL A 61 0.39 7.13 10.06
C VAL A 61 0.99 8.54 10.08
N LEU A 62 1.38 9.08 8.93
CA LEU A 62 1.90 10.45 8.83
C LEU A 62 0.83 11.49 9.25
N TYR A 63 -0.40 11.34 8.76
CA TYR A 63 -1.51 12.23 9.14
C TYR A 63 -1.87 12.10 10.62
N PHE A 64 -1.82 10.90 11.18
CA PHE A 64 -2.07 10.68 12.60
C PHE A 64 -1.06 11.44 13.47
N VAL A 65 0.23 11.28 13.17
CA VAL A 65 1.31 11.98 13.89
C VAL A 65 1.17 13.50 13.75
N TRP A 66 0.89 14.00 12.55
CA TRP A 66 0.66 15.44 12.30
C TRP A 66 -0.54 15.98 13.10
N SER A 67 -1.65 15.25 13.13
CA SER A 67 -2.84 15.61 13.92
C SER A 67 -2.56 15.69 15.41
N VAL A 68 -1.72 14.79 15.95
CA VAL A 68 -1.31 14.84 17.36
C VAL A 68 -0.48 16.09 17.65
N PHE A 69 0.51 16.41 16.81
CA PHE A 69 1.32 17.61 17.00
C PHE A 69 0.50 18.90 16.94
N ARG A 70 -0.51 18.97 16.06
CA ARG A 70 -1.42 20.12 15.96
C ARG A 70 -2.22 20.34 17.24
N TYR A 71 -2.69 19.27 17.88
CA TYR A 71 -3.44 19.34 19.14
C TYR A 71 -2.53 19.70 20.33
N VAL A 72 -1.35 19.08 20.44
CA VAL A 72 -0.41 19.35 21.53
C VAL A 72 0.15 20.77 21.42
N GLY A 73 0.47 21.23 20.21
CA GLY A 73 0.94 22.58 19.95
C GLY A 73 -0.10 23.69 20.14
N ALA A 74 -1.39 23.35 20.30
CA ALA A 74 -2.44 24.33 20.54
C ALA A 74 -2.42 24.95 21.95
N GLY A 75 -1.73 24.31 22.91
CA GLY A 75 -1.48 24.87 24.24
C GLY A 75 -2.76 25.31 24.98
N ASP A 76 -2.79 26.57 25.44
CA ASP A 76 -3.90 27.17 26.20
C ASP A 76 -4.93 27.91 25.33
N ASN A 77 -4.80 27.86 24.00
CA ASN A 77 -5.70 28.59 23.11
C ASN A 77 -6.96 27.75 22.82
N PRO A 78 -8.13 28.05 23.41
CA PRO A 78 -9.29 27.15 23.40
C PRO A 78 -9.81 26.86 21.99
N GLU A 79 -9.71 27.84 21.10
CA GLU A 79 -10.17 27.73 19.71
C GLU A 79 -9.32 26.76 18.89
N LYS A 80 -7.99 26.84 19.01
CA LYS A 80 -7.04 25.92 18.36
C LYS A 80 -7.09 24.52 18.95
N ARG A 81 -7.39 24.39 20.25
CA ARG A 81 -7.59 23.08 20.89
C ARG A 81 -8.85 22.39 20.35
N ALA A 82 -9.95 23.13 20.17
CA ALA A 82 -11.17 22.58 19.61
C ALA A 82 -10.97 22.10 18.15
N GLU A 83 -10.23 22.87 17.35
CA GLU A 83 -9.87 22.50 15.97
C GLU A 83 -8.94 21.26 15.94
N GLY A 84 -7.90 21.25 16.77
CA GLY A 84 -6.98 20.11 16.89
C GLY A 84 -7.68 18.83 17.39
N ALA A 85 -8.62 18.96 18.33
CA ALA A 85 -9.40 17.83 18.84
C ALA A 85 -10.30 17.23 17.75
N LYS A 86 -10.95 18.08 16.94
CA LYS A 86 -11.72 17.62 15.77
C LYS A 86 -10.83 16.85 14.79
N LEU A 87 -9.64 17.37 14.48
CA LEU A 87 -8.70 16.71 13.57
C LEU A 87 -8.22 15.35 14.10
N MET A 88 -8.00 15.22 15.42
CA MET A 88 -7.70 13.93 16.05
C MET A 88 -8.83 12.92 15.85
N VAL A 89 -10.08 13.33 16.09
CA VAL A 89 -11.24 12.45 15.91
C VAL A 89 -11.36 11.99 14.46
N TYR A 90 -11.18 12.89 13.49
CA TYR A 90 -11.20 12.49 12.07
C TYR A 90 -10.08 11.52 11.71
N ALA A 91 -8.88 11.68 12.27
CA ALA A 91 -7.77 10.74 12.05
C ALA A 91 -8.08 9.35 12.63
N VAL A 92 -8.61 9.29 13.85
CA VAL A 92 -8.98 8.02 14.51
C VAL A 92 -10.10 7.31 13.75
N VAL A 93 -11.13 8.04 13.32
CA VAL A 93 -12.24 7.46 12.53
C VAL A 93 -11.72 6.89 11.21
N SER A 94 -10.79 7.58 10.54
CA SER A 94 -10.23 7.12 9.27
C SER A 94 -9.46 5.81 9.43
N ILE A 95 -8.62 5.69 10.47
CA ILE A 95 -7.88 4.47 10.79
C ILE A 95 -8.84 3.34 11.18
N PHE A 96 -9.87 3.65 11.97
CA PHE A 96 -10.86 2.66 12.39
C PHE A 96 -11.59 2.03 11.20
N VAL A 97 -12.06 2.83 10.23
CA VAL A 97 -12.73 2.29 9.04
C VAL A 97 -11.78 1.43 8.21
N MET A 98 -10.53 1.86 8.02
CA MET A 98 -9.50 1.11 7.28
C MET A 98 -9.27 -0.28 7.89
N VAL A 99 -9.08 -0.34 9.22
CA VAL A 99 -8.85 -1.60 9.94
C VAL A 99 -10.12 -2.44 10.02
N SER A 100 -11.29 -1.82 10.19
CA SER A 100 -12.56 -2.53 10.32
C SER A 100 -12.91 -3.32 9.07
N VAL A 101 -12.71 -2.75 7.87
CA VAL A 101 -13.00 -3.45 6.62
C VAL A 101 -12.06 -4.64 6.44
N TRP A 102 -10.76 -4.44 6.65
CA TRP A 102 -9.76 -5.49 6.44
C TRP A 102 -9.82 -6.60 7.51
N GLY A 103 -10.01 -6.21 8.77
CA GLY A 103 -10.20 -7.12 9.89
C GLY A 103 -11.45 -7.97 9.73
N LEU A 104 -12.57 -7.38 9.29
CA LEU A 104 -13.79 -8.12 9.02
C LEU A 104 -13.60 -9.11 7.87
N VAL A 105 -13.02 -8.69 6.74
CA VAL A 105 -12.75 -9.59 5.61
C VAL A 105 -11.88 -10.76 6.05
N ASN A 106 -10.82 -10.51 6.83
CA ASN A 106 -9.93 -11.56 7.31
C ASN A 106 -10.65 -12.55 8.25
N ILE A 107 -11.53 -12.06 9.13
CA ILE A 107 -12.36 -12.91 9.99
C ILE A 107 -13.30 -13.76 9.15
N LEU A 108 -13.95 -13.19 8.14
CA LEU A 108 -14.86 -13.93 7.25
C LEU A 108 -14.12 -15.02 6.47
N VAL A 109 -12.98 -14.69 5.86
CA VAL A 109 -12.15 -15.67 5.13
C VAL A 109 -11.71 -16.81 6.05
N ASN A 110 -11.25 -16.50 7.26
CA ASN A 110 -10.78 -17.49 8.21
C ASN A 110 -11.93 -18.34 8.82
N THR A 111 -13.11 -17.75 8.99
CA THR A 111 -14.28 -18.44 9.57
C THR A 111 -14.94 -19.39 8.58
N PHE A 112 -15.06 -18.98 7.31
CA PHE A 112 -15.66 -19.80 6.26
C PHE A 112 -14.67 -20.73 5.57
N GLY A 113 -13.40 -20.74 5.99
CA GLY A 113 -12.36 -21.59 5.39
C GLY A 113 -12.20 -21.34 3.89
N LEU A 114 -12.43 -20.09 3.45
CA LEU A 114 -12.32 -19.72 2.04
C LEU A 114 -10.83 -19.73 1.67
N SER A 115 -10.39 -20.84 1.09
CA SER A 115 -9.11 -20.92 0.41
C SER A 115 -9.07 -19.84 -0.67
N ASN A 116 -8.19 -18.84 -0.55
CA ASN A 116 -7.84 -17.87 -1.59
C ASN A 116 -7.09 -18.54 -2.76
N VAL A 117 -7.51 -19.74 -3.12
CA VAL A 117 -6.98 -20.56 -4.19
C VAL A 117 -8.01 -20.44 -5.28
N ILE A 118 -7.71 -19.61 -6.28
CA ILE A 118 -8.51 -19.56 -7.51
C ILE A 118 -8.45 -20.97 -8.10
N PRO A 119 -9.57 -21.71 -8.17
CA PRO A 119 -9.55 -23.06 -8.71
C PRO A 119 -9.06 -22.99 -10.16
N PRO A 120 -8.11 -23.85 -10.58
CA PRO A 120 -7.60 -23.81 -11.93
C PRO A 120 -8.74 -24.07 -12.91
N PHE A 121 -9.08 -23.06 -13.70
CA PHE A 121 -10.15 -23.16 -14.69
C PHE A 121 -9.74 -24.13 -15.81
N PRO A 122 -10.71 -24.84 -16.42
CA PRO A 122 -10.43 -25.74 -17.52
C PRO A 122 -9.88 -24.96 -18.72
N LYS A 123 -8.66 -25.29 -19.14
CA LYS A 123 -8.03 -24.71 -20.34
C LYS A 123 -8.86 -25.12 -21.55
N VAL A 124 -9.43 -24.15 -22.26
CA VAL A 124 -10.06 -24.41 -23.55
C VAL A 124 -8.98 -24.79 -24.56
N PRO A 125 -9.20 -25.80 -25.42
CA PRO A 125 -8.20 -26.24 -26.40
C PRO A 125 -7.85 -25.12 -27.38
N THR A 126 -6.58 -24.75 -27.44
CA THR A 126 -6.04 -23.91 -28.51
C THR A 126 -5.76 -24.79 -29.73
N ILE A 127 -6.47 -24.55 -30.82
CA ILE A 127 -6.17 -25.11 -32.15
C ILE A 127 -4.82 -24.52 -32.65
N PRO A 128 -3.94 -25.33 -33.26
CA PRO A 128 -2.61 -24.91 -33.69
C PRO A 128 -2.63 -23.91 -34.85
#